data_AF-A0A524IH16-F1
#
_entry.id   AF-A0A524IH16-F1
#
_cell.length_a   1.000
_cell.length_b   1.000
_cell.length_c   1.000
_cell.angle_alpha   90.00
_cell.angle_beta   90.00
_cell.angle_gamma   90.00
#
_symmetry.space_group_name_H-M   'P 1'
#
loop_
_entity.id
_entity.type
_entity.pdbx_description
1 polymer ?
#
loop_
_entity_poly.entity_id
_entity_poly.type
_entity_poly.pdbx_seq_one_letter_code
_entity_poly.pdbx_strand_id
1 'polypeptide(L)'
;LADGERLSLGRHTVRWFDTPHLPHAWECGFLTEEHTSTLFCGDLFTQPGADLPPMTESDILGPSEAFRHEMDYFSHTKNVRGLLEKLASTNPTTLACMHGSAWRGDGAQLLRALGDALAI
;
A
#
# COMPACT_ATOMS: atom_id res chain seq x y z
N LEU A 1 0.71 13.75 11.93
CA LEU A 1 -0.55 13.10 12.35
C LEU A 1 -0.15 11.92 13.23
N ALA A 2 -0.87 11.66 14.31
CA ALA A 2 -0.69 10.47 15.13
C ALA A 2 -1.30 9.24 14.43
N ASP A 3 -0.89 8.04 14.83
CA ASP A 3 -1.49 6.79 14.34
C ASP A 3 -3.01 6.79 14.53
N GLY A 4 -3.76 6.56 13.45
CA GLY A 4 -5.22 6.58 13.42
C GLY A 4 -5.86 7.97 13.44
N GLU A 5 -5.08 9.05 13.48
CA GLU A 5 -5.61 10.41 13.44
C GLU A 5 -6.31 10.68 12.10
N ARG A 6 -7.51 11.27 12.17
CA ARG A 6 -8.30 11.69 11.01
C ARG A 6 -8.13 13.18 10.78
N LEU A 7 -7.87 13.55 9.53
CA LEU A 7 -7.80 14.94 9.08
C LEU A 7 -8.91 15.18 8.04
N SER A 8 -9.79 16.14 8.33
CA SER A 8 -10.79 16.61 7.37
C SER A 8 -10.14 17.54 6.34
N LEU A 9 -10.40 17.26 5.07
CA LEU A 9 -9.97 18.06 3.91
C LEU A 9 -11.17 18.76 3.24
N GLY A 10 -12.28 18.94 3.96
CA GLY A 10 -13.57 19.38 3.42
C GLY A 10 -14.48 18.20 3.13
N ARG A 11 -14.73 17.89 1.85
CA ARG A 11 -15.58 16.74 1.45
C ARG A 11 -14.93 15.39 1.75
N HIS A 12 -13.60 15.37 1.86
CA HIS A 12 -12.81 14.17 2.07
C HIS A 12 -12.28 14.12 3.49
N THR A 13 -12.06 12.91 4.00
CA THR A 13 -11.37 12.67 5.26
C THR A 13 -10.26 11.67 5.01
N VAL A 14 -9.05 12.02 5.42
CA VAL A 14 -7.92 11.10 5.36
C VAL A 14 -7.58 10.62 6.77
N ARG A 15 -7.23 9.34 6.91
CA ARG A 15 -6.73 8.77 8.15
C ARG A 15 -5.28 8.36 7.97
N TRP A 16 -4.43 8.76 8.91
CA TRP A 16 -3.01 8.39 8.95
C TRP A 16 -2.79 7.07 9.69
N PHE A 17 -1.85 6.26 9.21
CA PHE A 17 -1.42 5.02 9.85
C PHE A 17 0.09 4.99 9.95
N ASP A 18 0.60 4.86 11.17
CA ASP A 18 2.04 4.65 11.40
C ASP A 18 2.41 3.23 10.95
N THR A 19 3.41 3.15 10.08
CA THR A 19 3.96 1.89 9.54
C THR A 19 5.49 1.93 9.54
N PRO A 20 6.13 1.97 10.73
CA PRO A 20 7.57 2.12 10.84
C PRO A 20 8.28 0.98 10.12
N HIS A 21 9.21 1.35 9.23
CA HIS A 21 10.00 0.41 8.43
C HIS A 21 9.18 -0.41 7.42
N LEU A 22 8.04 0.07 6.94
CA LEU A 22 7.25 -0.58 5.90
C LEU A 22 6.94 0.40 4.75
N PRO A 23 7.39 0.12 3.50
CA PRO A 23 8.32 -0.95 3.12
C PRO A 23 9.74 -0.72 3.66
N HIS A 24 10.14 0.54 3.86
CA HIS A 24 11.46 0.92 4.36
C HIS A 24 11.40 2.10 5.34
N ALA A 25 12.57 2.63 5.70
CA ALA A 25 12.73 3.67 6.71
C ALA A 25 12.64 5.11 6.14
N TRP A 26 12.21 5.27 4.89
CA TRP A 26 12.01 6.59 4.26
C TRP A 26 10.59 7.11 4.51
N GLU A 27 9.60 6.24 4.44
CA GLU A 27 8.21 6.50 4.78
C GLU A 27 7.96 6.08 6.23
N CYS A 28 7.23 6.92 6.95
CA CYS A 28 6.85 6.63 8.34
C CYS A 28 5.38 6.21 8.48
N GLY A 29 4.62 6.14 7.38
CA GLY A 29 3.19 5.83 7.41
C GLY A 29 2.47 5.97 6.07
N PHE A 30 1.20 5.58 6.06
CA PHE A 30 0.30 5.66 4.90
C PHE A 30 -0.98 6.42 5.22
N LEU A 31 -1.64 6.94 4.17
CA LEU A 31 -2.94 7.59 4.26
C LEU A 31 -4.01 6.73 3.59
N THR A 32 -5.18 6.63 4.23
CA THR A 32 -6.41 6.17 3.57
C THR A 32 -7.38 7.33 3.45
N GLU A 33 -7.90 7.60 2.25
CA GLU A 33 -9.06 8.47 2.07
C GLU A 33 -10.34 7.65 2.27
N GLU A 34 -11.11 8.00 3.30
CA GLU A 34 -12.19 7.15 3.81
C GLU A 34 -13.44 7.17 2.93
N HIS A 35 -13.71 8.27 2.21
CA HIS A 35 -14.93 8.38 1.41
C HIS A 35 -14.87 7.54 0.13
N THR A 36 -13.68 7.38 -0.44
CA THR A 36 -13.42 6.65 -1.69
C THR A 36 -12.78 5.30 -1.46
N SER A 37 -12.52 4.93 -0.20
CA SER A 37 -11.80 3.70 0.18
C SER A 37 -10.48 3.57 -0.59
N THR A 38 -9.71 4.66 -0.65
CA THR A 38 -8.45 4.72 -1.38
C THR A 38 -7.26 4.72 -0.42
N LEU A 39 -6.39 3.71 -0.52
CA LEU A 39 -5.11 3.69 0.18
C LEU A 39 -4.02 4.31 -0.71
N PHE A 40 -3.33 5.33 -0.20
CA PHE A 40 -2.11 5.85 -0.83
C PHE A 40 -0.94 4.93 -0.43
N CYS A 41 -0.42 4.16 -1.38
CA CYS A 41 0.39 2.98 -1.09
C CYS A 41 1.89 3.26 -0.96
N GLY A 42 2.35 4.49 -1.19
CA GLY A 42 3.79 4.78 -1.25
C GLY A 42 4.49 3.80 -2.21
N ASP A 43 5.59 3.22 -1.73
CA ASP A 43 6.38 2.22 -2.46
C ASP A 43 5.88 0.78 -2.29
N LEU A 44 4.74 0.56 -1.63
CA LEU A 44 4.05 -0.72 -1.71
C LEU A 44 3.54 -0.91 -3.14
N PHE A 45 3.70 -2.12 -3.65
CA PHE A 45 3.26 -2.50 -5.00
C PHE A 45 3.93 -1.71 -6.14
N THR A 46 5.19 -1.30 -5.96
CA THR A 46 5.99 -0.67 -7.04
C THR A 46 6.03 -1.59 -8.26
N GLN A 47 5.54 -1.07 -9.39
CA GLN A 47 5.54 -1.77 -10.67
C GLN A 47 6.58 -1.13 -11.62
N PRO A 48 7.41 -1.94 -12.32
CA PRO A 48 8.33 -1.42 -13.32
C PRO A 48 7.59 -1.03 -14.60
N GLY A 49 8.13 -0.06 -15.33
CA GLY A 49 7.63 0.36 -16.65
C GLY A 49 7.10 1.80 -16.69
N ALA A 50 7.13 2.39 -17.88
CA ALA A 50 6.72 3.78 -18.10
C ALA A 50 5.33 3.89 -18.76
N ASP A 51 4.91 2.86 -19.50
CA ASP A 51 3.68 2.86 -20.32
C ASP A 51 2.59 1.98 -19.70
N LEU A 52 2.31 2.18 -18.42
CA LEU A 52 1.25 1.48 -17.69
C LEU A 52 -0.06 2.27 -17.75
N PRO A 53 -1.24 1.62 -17.78
CA PRO A 53 -2.51 2.32 -17.73
C PRO A 53 -2.64 3.10 -16.40
N PRO A 54 -3.39 4.21 -16.34
CA PRO A 54 -3.53 4.97 -15.10
C PRO A 54 -4.18 4.17 -13.96
N MET A 55 -5.08 3.24 -14.31
CA MET A 55 -5.74 2.33 -13.39
C MET A 55 -5.89 0.96 -14.03
N THR A 56 -5.72 -0.09 -13.25
CA THR A 56 -5.87 -1.48 -13.68
C THR A 56 -6.67 -2.31 -12.65
N GLU A 57 -7.30 -3.38 -13.12
CA GLU A 57 -7.91 -4.42 -12.28
C GLU A 57 -7.12 -5.74 -12.40
N SER A 58 -6.13 -5.78 -13.31
CA SER A 58 -5.21 -6.90 -13.47
C SER A 58 -4.24 -7.00 -12.30
N ASP A 59 -3.59 -8.15 -12.15
CA ASP A 59 -2.59 -8.37 -11.12
C ASP A 59 -1.45 -7.33 -11.15
N ILE A 60 -1.15 -6.77 -9.98
CA ILE A 60 -0.02 -5.88 -9.74
C ILE A 60 0.98 -6.47 -8.72
N LEU A 61 0.59 -7.51 -7.97
CA LEU A 61 1.45 -8.12 -6.95
C LEU A 61 2.57 -8.92 -7.61
N GLY A 62 2.26 -9.75 -8.61
CA GLY A 62 3.26 -10.53 -9.32
C GLY A 62 4.40 -9.68 -9.93
N PRO A 63 4.08 -8.66 -10.76
CA PRO A 63 5.09 -7.76 -11.31
C PRO A 63 5.86 -6.98 -10.23
N SER A 64 5.20 -6.59 -9.14
CA SER A 64 5.85 -5.88 -8.05
C SER A 64 6.84 -6.76 -7.29
N GLU A 65 6.47 -7.99 -6.97
CA GLU A 65 7.36 -8.94 -6.30
C GLU A 65 8.53 -9.35 -7.20
N ALA A 66 8.28 -9.55 -8.50
CA ALA A 66 9.35 -9.81 -9.46
C ALA A 66 10.39 -8.67 -9.48
N PHE A 67 9.94 -7.42 -9.44
CA PHE A 67 10.83 -6.27 -9.35
C PHE A 67 11.57 -6.20 -8.00
N ARG A 68 10.86 -6.40 -6.89
CA ARG A 68 11.44 -6.41 -5.54
C ARG A 68 12.51 -7.50 -5.37
N HIS A 69 12.34 -8.66 -5.98
CA HIS A 69 13.34 -9.73 -5.93
C HIS A 69 14.65 -9.37 -6.63
N GLU A 70 14.61 -8.55 -7.68
CA GLU A 70 15.81 -8.04 -8.37
C GLU A 70 16.43 -6.84 -7.63
N MET A 71 15.62 -6.07 -6.91
CA MET A 71 16.05 -4.91 -6.14
C MET A 71 15.33 -4.90 -4.80
N ASP A 72 15.94 -5.49 -3.78
CA ASP A 72 15.29 -5.65 -2.48
C ASP A 72 15.34 -4.35 -1.67
N TYR A 73 14.35 -3.48 -1.92
CA TYR A 73 14.23 -2.19 -1.25
C TYR A 73 13.49 -2.29 0.10
N PHE A 74 12.95 -3.45 0.47
CA PHE A 74 12.24 -3.64 1.73
C PHE A 74 13.21 -3.78 2.92
N SER A 75 12.81 -3.24 4.07
CA SER A 75 13.60 -3.36 5.29
C SER A 75 13.40 -4.68 6.05
N HIS A 76 12.42 -5.49 5.63
CA HIS A 76 12.05 -6.78 6.25
C HIS A 76 11.72 -6.69 7.75
N THR A 77 10.94 -5.66 8.12
CA THR A 77 10.46 -5.52 9.49
C THR A 77 9.68 -6.76 9.97
N LYS A 78 9.94 -7.20 11.21
CA LYS A 78 9.23 -8.32 11.84
C LYS A 78 7.73 -8.06 12.05
N ASN A 79 7.32 -6.79 11.94
CA ASN A 79 5.95 -6.36 12.17
C ASN A 79 5.12 -6.33 10.87
N VAL A 80 5.67 -6.75 9.73
CA VAL A 80 5.06 -6.60 8.39
C VAL A 80 3.60 -7.06 8.34
N ARG A 81 3.29 -8.23 8.89
CA ARG A 81 1.93 -8.78 8.87
C ARG A 81 0.95 -7.93 9.68
N GLY A 82 1.34 -7.47 10.87
CA GLY A 82 0.49 -6.61 11.70
C GLY A 82 0.27 -5.23 11.08
N LEU A 83 1.30 -4.68 10.44
CA LEU A 83 1.21 -3.39 9.76
C LEU A 83 0.34 -3.48 8.50
N LEU A 84 0.51 -4.50 7.66
CA LEU A 84 -0.33 -4.71 6.48
C LEU A 84 -1.78 -5.03 6.85
N GLU A 85 -2.02 -5.80 7.93
CA GLU A 85 -3.39 -6.03 8.41
C GLU A 85 -4.04 -4.72 8.90
N LYS A 86 -3.27 -3.83 9.56
CA LYS A 86 -3.75 -2.50 9.94
C LYS A 86 -4.26 -1.74 8.72
N LEU A 87 -3.51 -1.73 7.62
CA LEU A 87 -3.93 -1.10 6.37
C LEU A 87 -5.11 -1.83 5.71
N ALA A 88 -5.09 -3.17 5.69
CA ALA A 88 -6.15 -3.98 5.12
C ALA A 88 -7.50 -3.79 5.85
N SER A 89 -7.47 -3.51 7.15
CA SER A 89 -8.68 -3.27 7.96
C SER A 89 -9.50 -2.05 7.52
N THR A 90 -8.93 -1.17 6.70
CA THR A 90 -9.65 -0.03 6.10
C THR A 90 -10.51 -0.45 4.91
N ASN A 91 -10.44 -1.71 4.48
CA ASN A 91 -11.12 -2.27 3.32
C ASN A 91 -10.96 -1.41 2.06
N PRO A 92 -9.72 -1.09 1.65
CA PRO A 92 -9.51 -0.25 0.49
C PRO A 92 -10.00 -0.97 -0.77
N THR A 93 -10.75 -0.27 -1.61
CA THR A 93 -11.16 -0.75 -2.94
C THR A 93 -10.29 -0.20 -4.05
N THR A 94 -9.49 0.82 -3.74
CA THR A 94 -8.50 1.43 -4.63
C THR A 94 -7.14 1.51 -3.92
N LEU A 95 -6.10 1.03 -4.59
CA LEU A 95 -4.71 1.18 -4.18
C LEU A 95 -4.04 2.20 -5.11
N ALA A 96 -3.76 3.39 -4.60
CA ALA A 96 -3.05 4.44 -5.31
C ALA A 96 -1.53 4.25 -5.13
N CYS A 97 -0.92 3.49 -6.03
CA CYS A 97 0.52 3.22 -6.04
C CYS A 97 1.32 4.47 -6.43
N MET A 98 2.48 4.70 -5.79
CA MET A 98 3.38 5.79 -6.19
C MET A 98 4.08 5.49 -7.52
N HIS A 99 4.39 4.21 -7.74
CA HIS A 99 5.09 3.71 -8.92
C HIS A 99 4.25 2.67 -9.66
N GLY A 100 3.75 3.05 -10.84
CA GLY A 100 2.94 2.20 -11.70
C GLY A 100 1.46 2.58 -11.73
N SER A 101 0.62 1.62 -12.10
CA SER A 101 -0.83 1.83 -12.15
C SER A 101 -1.42 1.93 -10.75
N ALA A 102 -2.45 2.76 -10.57
CA ALA A 102 -3.41 2.54 -9.50
C ALA A 102 -4.15 1.22 -9.75
N TRP A 103 -4.60 0.57 -8.68
CA TRP A 103 -5.29 -0.70 -8.79
C TRP A 103 -6.66 -0.66 -8.12
N ARG A 104 -7.64 -1.36 -8.71
CA ARG A 104 -9.00 -1.49 -8.17
C ARG A 104 -9.37 -2.95 -7.97
N GLY A 105 -9.97 -3.26 -6.83
CA GLY A 105 -10.42 -4.60 -6.46
C GLY A 105 -10.54 -4.75 -4.94
N ASP A 106 -10.38 -5.97 -4.43
CA ASP A 106 -10.27 -6.23 -2.99
C ASP A 106 -8.86 -5.88 -2.48
N GLY A 107 -8.65 -4.62 -2.10
CA GLY A 107 -7.34 -4.15 -1.63
C GLY A 107 -6.96 -4.74 -0.28
N ALA A 108 -7.93 -5.11 0.56
CA ALA A 108 -7.65 -5.80 1.81
C ALA A 108 -7.06 -7.20 1.55
N GLN A 109 -7.62 -7.95 0.62
CA GLN A 109 -7.06 -9.23 0.19
C GLN A 109 -5.66 -9.06 -0.41
N LEU A 110 -5.46 -8.06 -1.27
CA LEU A 110 -4.17 -7.85 -1.92
C LEU A 110 -3.06 -7.43 -0.93
N LEU A 111 -3.38 -6.60 0.07
CA LEU A 111 -2.46 -6.25 1.17
C LEU A 111 -2.08 -7.46 2.02
N ARG A 112 -3.03 -8.37 2.29
CA ARG A 112 -2.74 -9.62 3.02
C ARG A 112 -1.85 -10.54 2.19
N ALA A 113 -2.09 -10.64 0.88
CA ALA A 113 -1.25 -11.41 -0.03
C ALA A 113 0.19 -10.88 -0.08
N LEU A 114 0.39 -9.55 -0.09
CA LEU A 114 1.71 -8.95 0.06
C LEU A 114 2.34 -9.34 1.41
N GLY A 115 1.56 -9.34 2.49
CA GLY A 115 2.03 -9.75 3.81
C GLY A 115 2.44 -11.22 3.89
N ASP A 116 1.82 -12.09 3.10
CA ASP A 116 2.21 -13.49 2.96
C ASP A 116 3.48 -13.66 2.13
N ALA A 117 3.65 -12.87 1.06
CA ALA A 117 4.86 -12.88 0.23
C ALA A 117 6.11 -12.38 0.99
N LEU A 118 5.93 -11.48 1.97
CA LEU A 118 6.98 -10.94 2.82
C LEU A 118 7.22 -11.73 4.11
N ALA A 119 6.36 -12.71 4.43
CA ALA A 119 6.53 -13.54 5.61
C ALA A 119 7.62 -14.59 5.35
N ILE A 120 8.67 -14.55 6.17
CA ILE A 120 9.74 -15.57 6.23
C ILE A 120 9.32 -16.68 7.22
#